data_AF-A0A4R2HQD2-F1
#
_entry.id   AF-A0A4R2HQD2-F1
#
_cell.length_a   1.000
_cell.length_b   1.000
_cell.length_c   1.000
_cell.angle_alpha   90.00
_cell.angle_beta   90.00
_cell.angle_gamma   90.00
#
_symmetry.space_group_name_H-M   'P 1'
#
loop_
_entity.id
_entity.type
_entity.pdbx_description
1 polymer ?
#
loop_
_entity_poly.entity_id
_entity_poly.type
_entity_poly.pdbx_seq_one_letter_code
_entity_poly.pdbx_strand_id
1 'polypeptide(L)'
;MAIARVGEFRRDASVGMGWVARGAVGWAAAYGCLRVWFATGHAPDWKFPGGDLLVPDWVAVGGCVVSAATVLALHRRPSSRLLIRALWAVAAGWVAAAALALLDVVGGVLPGLGIPFDWKGMVSRLAALGGAALLGRTALTYRRRLGPGRSLEAIPIWAVIGAWSAVAGCLIRLAAQAVVGFDTPYGANLSLILFEGGFLLAGIVLPLLLVYRVGRFFPRWMLLLPGAGLGGGITAYFGVGLLQMIAAAVQGKPVYGDIGLPDAFFWVAVPAYVMWGVGLAVATYGYYLRTRKPA
;
A
#
# COMPACT_ATOMS: atom_id res chain seq x y z
N MET A 1 20.71 -15.64 -56.95
CA MET A 1 21.27 -16.06 -55.65
C MET A 1 21.97 -14.84 -55.04
N ALA A 2 21.24 -14.04 -54.27
CA ALA A 2 21.74 -12.78 -53.71
C ALA A 2 21.62 -12.84 -52.18
N ILE A 3 22.76 -13.04 -51.52
CA ILE A 3 22.92 -13.02 -50.07
C ILE A 3 23.05 -11.53 -49.68
N ALA A 4 21.96 -10.92 -49.24
CA ALA A 4 21.94 -9.54 -48.76
C ALA A 4 21.98 -9.50 -47.22
N ARG A 5 23.20 -9.27 -46.71
CA ARG A 5 23.60 -8.65 -45.43
C ARG A 5 22.58 -8.63 -44.28
N VAL A 6 22.72 -9.61 -43.39
CA VAL A 6 22.45 -9.44 -41.95
C VAL A 6 23.56 -8.55 -41.40
N GLY A 7 23.30 -7.26 -41.23
CA GLY A 7 24.36 -6.32 -40.87
C GLY A 7 23.89 -4.90 -40.55
N GLU A 8 22.71 -4.73 -39.96
CA GLU A 8 22.41 -3.52 -39.20
C GLU A 8 22.62 -3.81 -37.72
N PHE A 9 23.89 -3.65 -37.32
CA PHE A 9 24.26 -3.38 -35.94
C PHE A 9 23.48 -2.14 -35.51
N ARG A 10 22.37 -2.40 -34.81
CA ARG A 10 21.56 -1.39 -34.14
C ARG A 10 22.52 -0.51 -33.34
N ARG A 11 22.67 0.75 -33.78
CA ARG A 11 23.29 1.79 -32.95
C ARG A 11 22.41 1.90 -31.72
N ASP A 12 22.79 1.21 -30.66
CA ASP A 12 22.30 1.45 -29.32
C ASP A 12 22.79 2.85 -28.92
N ALA A 13 22.08 3.87 -29.40
CA ALA A 13 22.05 5.15 -28.73
C ALA A 13 21.80 4.82 -27.26
N SER A 14 22.76 5.15 -26.40
CA SER A 14 22.66 4.94 -24.96
C SER A 14 21.30 5.45 -24.51
N VAL A 15 20.33 4.54 -24.34
CA VAL A 15 18.98 4.92 -23.94
C VAL A 15 19.12 5.30 -22.49
N GLY A 16 19.39 6.59 -22.27
CA GLY A 16 19.56 7.16 -20.96
C GLY A 16 18.42 6.72 -20.05
N MET A 17 18.76 6.52 -18.78
CA MET A 17 17.77 6.11 -17.79
C MET A 17 16.54 7.03 -17.86
N GLY A 18 15.37 6.41 -18.06
CA GLY A 18 14.10 7.14 -18.12
C GLY A 18 13.92 8.01 -16.87
N TRP A 19 13.28 9.17 -17.01
CA TRP A 19 13.14 10.15 -15.93
C TRP A 19 12.55 9.55 -14.64
N VAL A 20 11.62 8.60 -14.75
CA VAL A 20 11.01 7.90 -13.59
C VAL A 20 12.05 7.11 -12.80
N ALA A 21 12.93 6.38 -13.50
CA ALA A 21 13.97 5.58 -12.86
C ALA A 21 15.06 6.47 -12.25
N ARG A 22 15.41 7.60 -12.90
CA ARG A 22 16.29 8.62 -12.31
C ARG A 22 15.67 9.23 -11.06
N GLY A 23 14.37 9.54 -11.10
CA GLY A 23 13.61 10.02 -9.96
C GLY A 23 13.60 9.02 -8.80
N ALA A 24 13.43 7.73 -9.08
CA ALA A 24 13.49 6.68 -8.05
C ALA A 24 14.87 6.59 -7.38
N VAL A 25 15.96 6.70 -8.14
CA VAL A 25 17.33 6.71 -7.58
C VAL A 25 17.58 7.99 -6.77
N GLY A 26 17.19 9.15 -7.31
CA GLY A 26 17.33 10.44 -6.63
C GLY A 26 16.53 10.49 -5.32
N TRP A 27 15.30 9.96 -5.34
CA TRP A 27 14.49 9.78 -4.14
C TRP A 27 15.19 8.85 -3.14
N ALA A 28 15.69 7.70 -3.57
CA ALA A 28 16.35 6.75 -2.67
C ALA A 28 17.59 7.36 -2.00
N ALA A 29 18.35 8.18 -2.72
CA ALA A 29 19.48 8.93 -2.16
C ALA A 29 19.02 10.00 -1.17
N ALA A 30 18.09 10.88 -1.56
CA ALA A 30 17.63 11.97 -0.72
C ALA A 30 16.92 11.47 0.55
N TYR A 31 15.99 10.52 0.40
CA TYR A 31 15.30 9.91 1.52
C TYR A 31 16.26 9.06 2.36
N GLY A 32 17.22 8.36 1.75
CA GLY A 32 18.27 7.63 2.47
C GLY A 32 19.10 8.53 3.38
N CYS A 33 19.54 9.69 2.88
CA CYS A 33 20.25 10.70 3.71
C CYS A 33 19.39 11.18 4.86
N LEU A 34 18.10 11.45 4.63
CA LEU A 34 17.16 11.82 5.69
C LEU A 34 17.03 10.71 6.76
N ARG A 35 16.94 9.44 6.34
CA ARG A 35 16.87 8.31 7.28
C ARG A 35 18.17 8.09 8.05
N VAL A 36 19.34 8.37 7.46
CA VAL A 36 20.63 8.39 8.18
C VAL A 36 20.66 9.52 9.22
N TRP A 37 20.17 10.70 8.87
CA TRP A 37 20.06 11.83 9.80
C TRP A 37 19.20 11.47 11.02
N PHE A 38 18.03 10.83 10.79
CA PHE A 38 17.20 10.31 11.87
C PHE A 38 17.90 9.24 12.70
N ALA A 39 18.54 8.26 12.04
CA ALA A 39 19.24 7.16 12.70
C ALA A 39 20.44 7.59 13.57
N THR A 40 20.97 8.80 13.33
CA THR A 40 22.08 9.39 14.09
C THR A 40 21.61 10.28 15.26
N GLY A 41 20.33 10.22 15.62
CA GLY A 41 19.78 10.89 16.80
C GLY A 41 19.10 12.23 16.52
N HIS A 42 18.93 12.61 15.25
CA HIS A 42 18.25 13.85 14.87
C HIS A 42 16.80 13.65 14.43
N ALA A 43 16.20 12.50 14.79
CA ALA A 43 14.79 12.27 14.59
C ALA A 43 13.98 13.24 15.48
N PRO A 44 12.96 13.92 14.95
CA PRO A 44 12.03 14.69 15.77
C PRO A 44 11.20 13.77 16.67
N ASP A 45 10.61 14.34 17.71
CA ASP A 45 9.64 13.64 18.54
C ASP A 45 8.36 13.36 17.75
N TRP A 46 8.16 12.09 17.42
CA TRP A 46 6.98 11.61 16.70
C TRP A 46 5.80 11.41 17.66
N LYS A 47 4.58 11.74 17.21
CA LYS A 47 3.39 11.51 18.04
C LYS A 47 2.88 10.07 18.02
N PHE A 48 3.25 9.29 17.00
CA PHE A 48 2.86 7.88 16.91
C PHE A 48 3.86 6.98 17.65
N PRO A 49 3.38 5.89 18.27
CA PRO A 49 4.25 4.92 18.92
C PRO A 49 5.11 4.18 17.89
N GLY A 50 6.38 3.93 18.23
CA GLY A 50 7.32 3.19 17.38
C GLY A 50 8.11 4.02 16.36
N GLY A 51 7.86 5.33 16.28
CA GLY A 51 8.60 6.28 15.44
C GLY A 51 7.85 6.70 14.17
N ASP A 52 8.60 7.16 13.17
CA ASP A 52 8.04 7.66 11.90
C ASP A 52 7.49 6.54 10.99
N LEU A 53 8.27 5.47 10.82
CA LEU A 53 7.91 4.29 10.03
C LEU A 53 7.71 3.09 10.96
N LEU A 54 6.98 2.08 10.47
CA LEU A 54 6.84 0.79 11.19
C LEU A 54 8.12 -0.06 11.18
N VAL A 55 9.21 0.45 10.64
CA VAL A 55 10.52 -0.20 10.61
C VAL A 55 11.57 0.73 11.23
N PRO A 56 12.60 0.17 11.90
CA PRO A 56 13.69 0.97 12.45
C PRO A 56 14.40 1.83 11.39
N ASP A 57 14.98 2.95 11.80
CA ASP A 57 15.63 3.89 10.88
C ASP A 57 16.75 3.25 10.05
N TRP A 58 17.60 2.44 10.66
CA TRP A 58 18.65 1.70 9.95
C TRP A 58 18.10 0.69 8.93
N VAL A 59 16.96 0.07 9.21
CA VAL A 59 16.27 -0.81 8.24
C VAL A 59 15.78 0.01 7.04
N ALA A 60 15.24 1.21 7.27
CA ALA A 60 14.83 2.11 6.20
C ALA A 60 16.03 2.61 5.36
N VAL A 61 17.18 2.90 5.97
CA VAL A 61 18.44 3.21 5.25
C VAL A 61 18.82 2.06 4.33
N GLY A 62 18.82 0.82 4.85
CA GLY A 62 19.05 -0.38 4.03
C GLY A 62 18.03 -0.51 2.90
N GLY A 63 16.76 -0.23 3.17
CA GLY A 63 15.68 -0.18 2.18
C GLY A 63 15.96 0.80 1.04
N CYS A 64 16.50 1.99 1.33
CA CYS A 64 16.88 2.99 0.34
C CYS A 64 18.03 2.48 -0.55
N VAL A 65 19.06 1.88 0.04
CA VAL A 65 20.19 1.27 -0.70
C VAL A 65 19.69 0.16 -1.63
N VAL A 66 18.87 -0.76 -1.11
CA VAL A 66 18.27 -1.86 -1.89
C VAL A 66 17.39 -1.32 -3.02
N SER A 67 16.63 -0.25 -2.78
CA SER A 67 15.80 0.42 -3.79
C SER A 67 16.66 0.94 -4.95
N ALA A 68 17.70 1.72 -4.63
CA ALA A 68 18.62 2.27 -5.63
C ALA A 68 19.34 1.17 -6.41
N ALA A 69 19.91 0.18 -5.70
CA ALA A 69 20.62 -0.94 -6.30
C ALA A 69 19.72 -1.75 -7.25
N THR A 70 18.46 -1.99 -6.87
CA THR A 70 17.50 -2.73 -7.71
C THR A 70 17.16 -1.96 -8.98
N VAL A 71 16.96 -0.64 -8.91
CA VAL A 71 16.70 0.19 -10.09
C VAL A 71 17.92 0.22 -11.03
N LEU A 72 19.13 0.37 -10.47
CA LEU A 72 20.38 0.36 -11.24
C LEU A 72 20.63 -1.01 -11.90
N ALA A 73 20.40 -2.10 -11.16
CA ALA A 73 20.52 -3.46 -11.69
C ALA A 73 19.49 -3.71 -12.81
N LEU A 74 18.26 -3.25 -12.64
CA LEU A 74 17.21 -3.37 -13.66
C LEU A 74 17.54 -2.55 -14.91
N HIS A 75 18.18 -1.39 -14.76
CA HIS A 75 18.66 -0.62 -15.90
C HIS A 75 19.73 -1.36 -16.71
N ARG A 76 20.64 -2.08 -16.04
CA ARG A 76 21.65 -2.94 -16.69
C ARG A 76 21.05 -4.21 -17.29
N ARG A 77 19.96 -4.74 -16.73
CA ARG A 77 19.28 -5.97 -17.17
C ARG A 77 17.79 -5.72 -17.38
N PRO A 78 17.40 -4.94 -18.42
CA PRO A 78 16.03 -4.44 -18.60
C PRO A 78 14.99 -5.54 -18.81
N SER A 79 15.40 -6.73 -19.24
CA SER A 79 14.54 -7.87 -19.49
C SER A 79 14.33 -8.79 -18.28
N SER A 80 15.00 -8.52 -17.14
CA SER A 80 14.95 -9.41 -15.98
C SER A 80 13.60 -9.32 -15.25
N ARG A 81 12.79 -10.37 -15.39
CA ARG A 81 11.52 -10.53 -14.66
C ARG A 81 11.72 -10.60 -13.15
N LEU A 82 12.84 -11.15 -12.69
CA LEU A 82 13.17 -11.24 -11.27
C LEU A 82 13.38 -9.84 -10.68
N LEU A 83 14.14 -8.97 -11.35
CA LEU A 83 14.39 -7.60 -10.88
C LEU A 83 13.12 -6.74 -10.92
N ILE A 84 12.24 -6.96 -11.90
CA ILE A 84 10.92 -6.30 -11.93
C ILE A 84 10.07 -6.73 -10.73
N ARG A 85 10.06 -8.03 -10.38
CA ARG A 85 9.36 -8.55 -9.20
C ARG A 85 9.97 -8.03 -7.91
N ALA A 86 11.29 -7.99 -7.82
CA ALA A 86 12.01 -7.43 -6.67
C ALA A 86 11.63 -5.96 -6.47
N LEU A 87 11.56 -5.17 -7.54
CA LEU A 87 11.19 -3.77 -7.46
C LEU A 87 9.74 -3.55 -6.99
N TRP A 88 8.80 -4.43 -7.41
CA TRP A 88 7.45 -4.46 -6.86
C TRP A 88 7.43 -4.84 -5.37
N ALA A 89 8.25 -5.81 -4.95
CA ALA A 89 8.35 -6.22 -3.56
C ALA A 89 8.92 -5.09 -2.68
N VAL A 90 9.96 -4.39 -3.14
CA VAL A 90 10.54 -3.22 -2.46
C VAL A 90 9.50 -2.10 -2.37
N ALA A 91 8.76 -1.82 -3.45
CA ALA A 91 7.69 -0.83 -3.43
C ALA A 91 6.58 -1.19 -2.41
N ALA A 92 6.16 -2.46 -2.37
CA ALA A 92 5.20 -2.94 -1.39
C ALA A 92 5.75 -2.85 0.05
N GLY A 93 7.03 -3.14 0.25
CA GLY A 93 7.71 -2.96 1.53
C GLY A 93 7.70 -1.52 2.03
N TRP A 94 7.88 -0.53 1.14
CA TRP A 94 7.75 0.89 1.51
C TRP A 94 6.31 1.29 1.84
N VAL A 95 5.32 0.75 1.15
CA VAL A 95 3.91 0.94 1.53
C VAL A 95 3.64 0.36 2.92
N ALA A 96 4.17 -0.82 3.22
CA ALA A 96 4.08 -1.45 4.53
C ALA A 96 4.79 -0.63 5.62
N ALA A 97 6.00 -0.15 5.36
CA ALA A 97 6.76 0.68 6.29
C ALA A 97 6.05 2.00 6.60
N ALA A 98 5.38 2.59 5.60
CA ALA A 98 4.65 3.85 5.72
C ALA A 98 3.16 3.68 6.07
N ALA A 99 2.74 2.54 6.60
CA ALA A 99 1.32 2.26 6.81
C ALA A 99 0.62 3.26 7.75
N LEU A 100 1.35 3.87 8.69
CA LEU A 100 0.83 4.92 9.55
C LEU A 100 0.41 6.19 8.78
N ALA A 101 0.82 6.35 7.50
CA ALA A 101 0.31 7.42 6.63
C ALA A 101 -1.21 7.41 6.51
N LEU A 102 -1.83 6.22 6.58
CA LEU A 102 -3.27 6.09 6.58
C LEU A 102 -3.89 6.78 7.81
N LEU A 103 -3.26 6.64 8.98
CA LEU A 103 -3.70 7.29 10.21
C LEU A 103 -3.51 8.80 10.15
N ASP A 104 -2.43 9.30 9.52
CA ASP A 104 -2.25 10.74 9.33
C ASP A 104 -3.37 11.35 8.48
N VAL A 105 -3.74 10.67 7.39
CA VAL A 105 -4.82 11.12 6.51
C VAL A 105 -6.15 11.09 7.25
N VAL A 106 -6.46 10.00 7.96
CA VAL A 106 -7.72 9.89 8.71
C VAL A 106 -7.77 10.94 9.83
N GLY A 107 -6.69 11.09 10.62
CA GLY A 107 -6.61 12.08 11.70
C GLY A 107 -6.66 13.52 11.21
N GLY A 108 -6.11 13.80 10.02
CA GLY A 108 -6.17 15.13 9.41
C GLY A 108 -7.53 15.47 8.78
N VAL A 109 -8.20 14.49 8.16
CA VAL A 109 -9.50 14.68 7.48
C VAL A 109 -10.66 14.66 8.48
N LEU A 110 -10.57 13.84 9.52
CA LEU A 110 -11.62 13.65 10.53
C LEU A 110 -11.09 14.04 11.91
N PRO A 111 -10.95 15.35 12.20
CA PRO A 111 -10.53 15.80 13.52
C PRO A 111 -11.54 15.35 14.58
N GLY A 112 -11.05 14.99 15.77
CA GLY A 112 -11.89 14.56 16.90
C GLY A 112 -12.04 13.05 17.09
N LEU A 113 -11.36 12.22 16.28
CA LEU A 113 -11.30 10.76 16.47
C LEU A 113 -10.25 10.29 17.50
N GLY A 114 -9.57 11.23 18.17
CA GLY A 114 -8.49 10.91 19.10
C GLY A 114 -7.18 10.41 18.45
N ILE A 115 -7.11 10.36 17.12
CA ILE A 115 -5.89 10.01 16.38
C ILE A 115 -4.93 11.22 16.42
N PRO A 116 -3.69 11.05 16.92
CA PRO A 116 -2.74 12.16 16.95
C PRO A 116 -2.36 12.59 15.52
N PHE A 117 -2.50 13.88 15.23
CA PHE A 117 -2.05 14.44 13.96
C PHE A 117 -0.61 14.98 14.07
N ASP A 118 0.30 14.39 13.30
CA ASP A 118 1.71 14.75 13.22
C ASP A 118 2.09 15.09 11.77
N TRP A 119 2.08 16.38 11.45
CA TRP A 119 2.36 16.84 10.10
C TRP A 119 3.79 16.51 9.63
N LYS A 120 4.77 16.47 10.55
CA LYS A 120 6.16 16.15 10.22
C LYS A 120 6.28 14.69 9.83
N GLY A 121 5.69 13.81 10.66
CA GLY A 121 5.63 12.38 10.38
C GLY A 121 4.85 12.08 9.09
N MET A 122 3.73 12.78 8.89
CA MET A 122 2.93 12.66 7.66
C MET A 122 3.77 12.97 6.42
N VAL A 123 4.53 14.07 6.41
CA VAL A 123 5.38 14.45 5.26
C VAL A 123 6.44 13.38 4.98
N SER A 124 7.10 12.84 6.02
CA SER A 124 8.10 11.79 5.85
C SER A 124 7.47 10.48 5.31
N ARG A 125 6.33 10.06 5.85
CA ARG A 125 5.60 8.88 5.39
C ARG A 125 5.06 9.03 3.97
N LEU A 126 4.56 10.21 3.62
CA LEU A 126 4.16 10.53 2.24
C LEU A 126 5.38 10.54 1.30
N ALA A 127 6.55 10.97 1.74
CA ALA A 127 7.78 10.87 0.97
C ALA A 127 8.17 9.40 0.72
N ALA A 128 8.02 8.51 1.71
CA ALA A 128 8.19 7.07 1.53
C ALA A 128 7.20 6.48 0.52
N LEU A 129 5.91 6.85 0.61
CA LEU A 129 4.89 6.44 -0.37
C LEU A 129 5.17 6.99 -1.78
N GLY A 130 5.69 8.21 -1.89
CA GLY A 130 6.18 8.79 -3.14
C GLY A 130 7.29 7.93 -3.77
N GLY A 131 8.23 7.46 -2.94
CA GLY A 131 9.24 6.48 -3.31
C GLY A 131 8.66 5.17 -3.83
N ALA A 132 7.73 4.58 -3.07
CA ALA A 132 7.03 3.38 -3.48
C ALA A 132 6.35 3.55 -4.86
N ALA A 133 5.71 4.70 -5.09
CA ALA A 133 5.10 5.04 -6.38
C ALA A 133 6.13 5.15 -7.51
N LEU A 134 7.29 5.78 -7.27
CA LEU A 134 8.37 5.88 -8.26
C LEU A 134 8.96 4.49 -8.60
N LEU A 135 9.17 3.64 -7.60
CA LEU A 135 9.64 2.26 -7.78
C LEU A 135 8.61 1.43 -8.56
N GLY A 136 7.33 1.49 -8.18
CA GLY A 136 6.25 0.81 -8.87
C GLY A 136 6.07 1.27 -10.32
N ARG A 137 6.18 2.59 -10.59
CA ARG A 137 6.13 3.13 -11.96
C ARG A 137 7.35 2.73 -12.79
N THR A 138 8.52 2.62 -12.16
CA THR A 138 9.73 2.09 -12.80
C THR A 138 9.50 0.62 -13.18
N ALA A 139 9.05 -0.22 -12.24
CA ALA A 139 8.74 -1.63 -12.49
C ALA A 139 7.69 -1.79 -13.61
N LEU A 140 6.67 -0.94 -13.62
CA LEU A 140 5.63 -0.93 -14.66
C LEU A 140 6.19 -0.57 -16.04
N THR A 141 7.06 0.43 -16.12
CA THR A 141 7.70 0.87 -17.37
C THR A 141 8.54 -0.27 -17.98
N TYR A 142 9.38 -0.92 -17.18
CA TYR A 142 10.17 -2.08 -17.66
C TYR A 142 9.27 -3.28 -17.99
N ARG A 143 8.22 -3.55 -17.20
CA ARG A 143 7.26 -4.61 -17.52
C ARG A 143 6.56 -4.39 -18.86
N ARG A 144 6.18 -3.15 -19.19
CA ARG A 144 5.53 -2.82 -20.47
C ARG A 144 6.45 -3.04 -21.67
N ARG A 145 7.78 -2.92 -21.49
CA ARG A 145 8.76 -3.24 -22.55
C ARG A 145 8.83 -4.75 -22.84
N LEU A 146 8.43 -5.60 -21.89
CA LEU A 146 8.39 -7.06 -22.07
C LEU A 146 7.15 -7.54 -22.83
N GLY A 147 6.19 -6.66 -23.13
CA GLY A 147 5.01 -6.99 -23.93
C GLY A 147 3.72 -6.31 -23.44
N PRO A 148 2.66 -6.35 -24.26
CA PRO A 148 1.35 -5.82 -23.91
C PRO A 148 0.81 -6.55 -22.67
N GLY A 149 0.34 -5.79 -21.69
CA GLY A 149 -0.26 -6.35 -20.48
C GLY A 149 -1.61 -6.99 -20.78
N ARG A 150 -2.08 -7.91 -19.93
CA ARG A 150 -3.40 -8.52 -20.04
C ARG A 150 -4.51 -7.45 -19.85
N SER A 151 -5.44 -7.38 -20.78
CA SER A 151 -6.76 -6.75 -20.61
C SER A 151 -7.78 -7.87 -20.39
N LEU A 152 -8.81 -7.63 -19.58
CA LEU A 152 -9.87 -8.60 -19.33
C LEU A 152 -11.21 -8.05 -19.80
N GLU A 153 -11.89 -8.77 -20.69
CA GLU A 153 -13.23 -8.40 -21.15
C GLU A 153 -14.28 -8.75 -20.09
N ALA A 154 -14.18 -9.96 -19.54
CA ALA A 154 -15.06 -10.48 -18.50
C ALA A 154 -14.59 -10.14 -17.08
N ILE A 155 -15.50 -10.27 -16.12
CA ILE A 155 -15.18 -10.13 -14.69
C ILE A 155 -14.47 -11.39 -14.23
N PRO A 156 -13.20 -11.32 -13.82
CA PRO A 156 -12.53 -12.51 -13.32
C PRO A 156 -13.13 -12.93 -11.98
N ILE A 157 -13.34 -14.23 -11.79
CA ILE A 157 -13.94 -14.78 -10.55
C ILE A 157 -13.13 -14.42 -9.30
N TRP A 158 -11.80 -14.36 -9.40
CA TRP A 158 -10.94 -13.96 -8.28
C TRP A 158 -11.18 -12.52 -7.83
N ALA A 159 -11.62 -11.61 -8.72
CA ALA A 159 -11.96 -10.24 -8.32
C ALA A 159 -13.29 -10.21 -7.58
N VAL A 160 -14.24 -11.05 -7.99
CA VAL A 160 -15.53 -11.23 -7.28
C VAL A 160 -15.29 -11.82 -5.89
N ILE A 161 -14.45 -12.86 -5.79
CA ILE A 161 -14.04 -13.44 -4.50
C ILE A 161 -13.35 -12.38 -3.65
N GLY A 162 -12.44 -11.59 -4.21
CA GLY A 162 -11.78 -10.49 -3.51
C GLY A 162 -12.78 -9.47 -2.95
N ALA A 163 -13.75 -9.04 -3.76
CA ALA A 163 -14.77 -8.09 -3.34
C ALA A 163 -15.63 -8.65 -2.19
N TRP A 164 -16.11 -9.89 -2.30
CA TRP A 164 -16.91 -10.50 -1.24
C TRP A 164 -16.10 -10.84 0.02
N SER A 165 -14.82 -11.18 -0.13
CA SER A 165 -13.90 -11.31 1.01
C SER A 165 -13.72 -9.97 1.72
N ALA A 166 -13.69 -8.86 0.96
CA ALA A 166 -13.62 -7.53 1.53
C ALA A 166 -14.86 -7.19 2.38
N VAL A 167 -16.04 -7.47 1.82
CA VAL A 167 -17.32 -7.30 2.53
C VAL A 167 -17.36 -8.18 3.79
N ALA A 168 -17.00 -9.46 3.67
CA ALA A 168 -16.98 -10.38 4.81
C ALA A 168 -16.03 -9.91 5.92
N GLY A 169 -14.81 -9.50 5.58
CA GLY A 169 -13.85 -8.95 6.54
C GLY A 169 -14.38 -7.71 7.26
N CYS A 170 -15.03 -6.79 6.52
CA CYS A 170 -15.69 -5.63 7.11
C CYS A 170 -16.80 -6.04 8.11
N LEU A 171 -17.69 -6.95 7.71
CA LEU A 171 -18.80 -7.40 8.55
C LEU A 171 -18.33 -8.18 9.79
N ILE A 172 -17.31 -9.03 9.66
CA ILE A 172 -16.69 -9.74 10.80
C ILE A 172 -16.10 -8.73 11.78
N ARG A 173 -15.41 -7.70 11.28
CA ARG A 173 -14.85 -6.65 12.12
C ARG A 173 -15.94 -5.88 12.89
N LEU A 174 -17.06 -5.57 12.24
CA LEU A 174 -18.22 -4.92 12.89
C LEU A 174 -18.89 -5.84 13.91
N ALA A 175 -19.06 -7.11 13.60
CA ALA A 175 -19.59 -8.10 14.53
C ALA A 175 -18.71 -8.24 15.77
N ALA A 176 -17.38 -8.26 15.60
CA ALA A 176 -16.44 -8.26 16.71
C ALA A 176 -16.59 -7.01 17.60
N GLN A 177 -16.84 -5.83 17.01
CA GLN A 177 -17.15 -4.61 17.77
C GLN A 177 -18.45 -4.74 18.55
N ALA A 178 -19.50 -5.27 17.92
CA ALA A 178 -20.81 -5.41 18.55
C ALA A 178 -20.77 -6.33 19.78
N VAL A 179 -19.91 -7.36 19.78
CA VAL A 179 -19.73 -8.27 20.92
C VAL A 179 -19.08 -7.58 22.13
N VAL A 180 -18.12 -6.66 21.90
CA VAL A 180 -17.42 -5.94 22.99
C VAL A 180 -18.12 -4.64 23.39
N GLY A 181 -19.15 -4.23 22.66
CA GLY A 181 -19.88 -2.99 22.88
C GLY A 181 -19.38 -1.82 22.01
N PHE A 182 -20.26 -0.83 21.86
CA PHE A 182 -20.00 0.42 21.14
C PHE A 182 -19.78 1.60 22.09
N ASP A 183 -19.36 1.32 23.34
CA ASP A 183 -19.02 2.36 24.30
C ASP A 183 -17.85 3.17 23.74
N THR A 184 -18.20 4.30 23.14
CA THR A 184 -17.24 5.18 22.47
C THR A 184 -16.93 6.31 23.45
N PRO A 185 -15.65 6.49 23.84
CA PRO A 185 -15.23 7.63 24.66
C PRO A 185 -15.54 8.98 24.00
N TYR A 186 -15.76 8.96 22.69
CA TYR A 186 -16.06 10.11 21.86
C TYR A 186 -17.57 10.17 21.66
N GLY A 187 -18.27 11.05 22.38
CA GLY A 187 -19.71 11.26 22.19
C GLY A 187 -20.08 11.46 20.72
N ALA A 188 -21.32 11.13 20.34
CA ALA A 188 -21.83 11.11 18.97
C ALA A 188 -21.58 12.42 18.20
N ASN A 189 -20.38 12.57 17.65
CA ASN A 189 -19.92 13.75 16.94
C ASN A 189 -19.98 13.49 15.43
N LEU A 190 -20.01 14.57 14.64
CA LEU A 190 -20.10 14.47 13.18
C LEU A 190 -18.95 13.63 12.59
N SER A 191 -17.76 13.70 13.18
CA SER A 191 -16.59 12.92 12.75
C SER A 191 -16.81 11.41 12.89
N LEU A 192 -17.48 10.96 13.96
CA LEU A 192 -17.84 9.56 14.15
C LEU A 192 -18.84 9.09 13.07
N ILE A 193 -19.88 9.88 12.80
CA ILE A 193 -20.87 9.58 11.76
C ILE A 193 -20.20 9.50 10.37
N LEU A 194 -19.33 10.46 10.05
CA LEU A 194 -18.58 10.46 8.80
C LEU A 194 -17.61 9.27 8.72
N PHE A 195 -16.97 8.91 9.83
CA PHE A 195 -16.09 7.75 9.89
C PHE A 195 -16.87 6.45 9.64
N GLU A 196 -17.98 6.23 10.34
CA GLU A 196 -18.83 5.05 10.17
C GLU A 196 -19.44 4.97 8.77
N GLY A 197 -19.94 6.09 8.24
CA GLY A 197 -20.42 6.18 6.87
C GLY A 197 -19.32 5.84 5.87
N GLY A 198 -18.13 6.44 6.03
CA GLY A 198 -16.95 6.13 5.23
C GLY A 198 -16.52 4.66 5.33
N PHE A 199 -16.62 4.08 6.52
CA PHE A 199 -16.29 2.68 6.80
C PHE A 199 -17.20 1.73 6.03
N LEU A 200 -18.52 1.96 6.05
CA LEU A 200 -19.48 1.16 5.28
C LEU A 200 -19.34 1.37 3.77
N LEU A 201 -19.09 2.61 3.34
CA LEU A 201 -18.82 2.92 1.94
C LEU A 201 -17.58 2.18 1.43
N ALA A 202 -16.49 2.20 2.19
CA ALA A 202 -15.24 1.53 1.84
C ALA A 202 -15.31 0.00 2.00
N GLY A 203 -16.09 -0.49 2.98
CA GLY A 203 -16.17 -1.90 3.34
C GLY A 203 -17.18 -2.71 2.54
N ILE A 204 -18.24 -2.06 2.05
CA ILE A 204 -19.34 -2.73 1.37
C ILE A 204 -19.52 -2.17 -0.04
N VAL A 205 -19.80 -0.87 -0.15
CA VAL A 205 -20.20 -0.26 -1.44
C VAL A 205 -19.06 -0.30 -2.45
N LEU A 206 -17.86 0.15 -2.05
CA LEU A 206 -16.70 0.24 -2.93
C LEU A 206 -16.28 -1.13 -3.51
N PRO A 207 -16.08 -2.22 -2.73
CA PRO A 207 -15.78 -3.55 -3.27
C PRO A 207 -16.81 -4.02 -4.30
N LEU A 208 -18.10 -3.80 -4.03
CA LEU A 208 -19.18 -4.21 -4.93
C LEU A 208 -19.18 -3.36 -6.22
N LEU A 209 -18.96 -2.05 -6.12
CA LEU A 209 -18.80 -1.18 -7.30
C LEU A 209 -17.60 -1.61 -8.17
N LEU A 210 -16.51 -2.10 -7.57
CA LEU A 210 -15.34 -2.56 -8.34
C LEU A 210 -15.60 -3.82 -9.18
N VAL A 211 -16.60 -4.63 -8.83
CA VAL A 211 -16.89 -5.87 -9.57
C VAL A 211 -18.14 -5.76 -10.44
N TYR A 212 -19.18 -5.08 -9.98
CA TYR A 212 -20.46 -5.00 -10.68
C TYR A 212 -20.52 -3.87 -11.71
N ARG A 213 -21.49 -3.96 -12.64
CA ARG A 213 -21.64 -3.03 -13.76
C ARG A 213 -21.87 -1.59 -13.32
N VAL A 214 -22.51 -1.37 -12.17
CA VAL A 214 -22.80 -0.05 -11.60
C VAL A 214 -21.53 0.79 -11.41
N GLY A 215 -20.40 0.18 -11.06
CA GLY A 215 -19.14 0.91 -10.94
C GLY A 215 -18.58 1.48 -12.24
N ARG A 216 -19.16 1.12 -13.40
CA ARG A 216 -18.77 1.72 -14.69
C ARG A 216 -19.40 3.09 -14.93
N PHE A 217 -20.42 3.49 -14.15
CA PHE A 217 -20.97 4.84 -14.22
C PHE A 217 -20.05 5.89 -13.61
N PHE A 218 -19.14 5.47 -12.73
CA PHE A 218 -18.20 6.35 -12.07
C PHE A 218 -16.90 6.50 -12.87
N PRO A 219 -16.29 7.70 -12.88
CA PRO A 219 -14.93 7.88 -13.37
C PRO A 219 -13.97 6.89 -12.72
N ARG A 220 -13.11 6.25 -13.53
CA ARG A 220 -12.21 5.18 -13.08
C ARG A 220 -11.35 5.58 -11.87
N TRP A 221 -10.90 6.83 -11.83
CA TRP A 221 -10.05 7.34 -10.75
C TRP A 221 -10.79 7.38 -9.41
N MET A 222 -12.12 7.62 -9.41
CA MET A 222 -12.94 7.67 -8.20
C MET A 222 -13.07 6.31 -7.52
N LEU A 223 -12.88 5.21 -8.24
CA LEU A 223 -12.91 3.86 -7.66
C LEU A 223 -11.49 3.31 -7.44
N LEU A 224 -10.58 3.55 -8.39
CA LEU A 224 -9.22 3.03 -8.32
C LEU A 224 -8.38 3.68 -7.22
N LEU A 225 -8.50 5.00 -7.01
CA LEU A 225 -7.73 5.69 -5.97
C LEU A 225 -8.12 5.23 -4.56
N PRO A 226 -9.41 5.29 -4.14
CA PRO A 226 -9.78 4.79 -2.82
C PRO A 226 -9.62 3.27 -2.71
N GLY A 227 -9.90 2.50 -3.77
CA GLY A 227 -9.72 1.05 -3.75
C GLY A 227 -8.25 0.64 -3.54
N ALA A 228 -7.32 1.28 -4.24
CA ALA A 228 -5.89 1.00 -4.09
C ALA A 228 -5.33 1.60 -2.80
N GLY A 229 -5.74 2.84 -2.46
CA GLY A 229 -5.29 3.55 -1.28
C GLY A 229 -5.74 2.89 0.02
N LEU A 230 -7.05 2.65 0.16
CA LEU A 230 -7.61 1.97 1.34
C LEU A 230 -7.24 0.49 1.36
N GLY A 231 -7.35 -0.22 0.23
CA GLY A 231 -6.98 -1.64 0.18
C GLY A 231 -5.51 -1.86 0.54
N GLY A 232 -4.61 -1.06 -0.06
CA GLY A 232 -3.18 -1.09 0.25
C GLY A 232 -2.87 -0.64 1.68
N GLY A 233 -3.46 0.48 2.13
CA GLY A 233 -3.23 1.02 3.47
C GLY A 233 -3.73 0.11 4.59
N ILE A 234 -4.95 -0.42 4.49
CA ILE A 234 -5.52 -1.37 5.46
C ILE A 234 -4.68 -2.65 5.49
N THR A 235 -4.32 -3.21 4.33
CA THR A 235 -3.47 -4.41 4.24
C THR A 235 -2.12 -4.18 4.89
N ALA A 236 -1.48 -3.05 4.60
CA ALA A 236 -0.19 -2.68 5.14
C ALA A 236 -0.25 -2.52 6.67
N TYR A 237 -1.18 -1.71 7.17
CA TYR A 237 -1.27 -1.35 8.57
C TYR A 237 -1.62 -2.57 9.44
N PHE A 238 -2.73 -3.25 9.11
CA PHE A 238 -3.18 -4.40 9.88
C PHE A 238 -2.37 -5.66 9.58
N GLY A 239 -1.73 -5.77 8.41
CA GLY A 239 -0.83 -6.87 8.09
C GLY A 239 0.44 -6.82 8.93
N VAL A 240 1.06 -5.64 9.07
CA VAL A 240 2.20 -5.47 9.98
C VAL A 240 1.77 -5.69 11.43
N GLY A 241 0.61 -5.15 11.83
CA GLY A 241 0.03 -5.41 13.15
C GLY A 241 -0.14 -6.90 13.43
N LEU A 242 -0.71 -7.66 12.50
CA LEU A 242 -0.89 -9.11 12.64
C LEU A 242 0.45 -9.85 12.81
N LEU A 243 1.48 -9.47 12.07
CA LEU A 243 2.82 -10.07 12.24
C LEU A 243 3.42 -9.75 13.62
N GLN A 244 3.22 -8.53 14.11
CA GLN A 244 3.64 -8.14 15.46
C GLN A 244 2.87 -8.93 16.53
N MET A 245 1.56 -9.13 16.35
CA MET A 245 0.73 -9.94 17.24
C MET A 245 1.22 -11.40 17.30
N ILE A 246 1.50 -12.00 16.14
CA ILE A 246 2.03 -13.37 16.06
C ILE A 246 3.39 -13.45 16.75
N ALA A 247 4.29 -12.50 16.51
CA ALA A 247 5.60 -12.47 17.14
C ALA A 247 5.50 -12.30 18.67
N ALA A 248 4.62 -11.44 19.16
CA ALA A 248 4.36 -11.26 20.58
C ALA A 248 3.83 -12.55 21.23
N ALA A 249 2.85 -13.20 20.60
CA ALA A 249 2.29 -14.46 21.08
C ALA A 249 3.33 -15.59 21.15
N VAL A 250 4.19 -15.71 20.13
CA VAL A 250 5.30 -16.69 20.12
C VAL A 250 6.32 -16.39 21.23
N GLN A 251 6.51 -15.12 21.59
CA GLN A 251 7.40 -14.68 22.67
C GLN A 251 6.75 -14.77 24.06
N GLY A 252 5.49 -15.20 24.17
CA GLY A 252 4.75 -15.19 25.43
C GLY A 252 4.48 -13.79 25.98
N LYS A 253 4.51 -12.76 25.12
CA LYS A 253 4.20 -11.37 25.47
C LYS A 253 2.73 -11.06 25.17
N PRO A 254 2.11 -10.12 25.91
CA PRO A 254 0.78 -9.65 25.57
C PRO A 254 0.76 -9.05 24.16
N VAL A 255 -0.32 -9.34 23.43
CA VAL A 255 -0.48 -9.01 22.00
C VAL A 255 -0.69 -7.51 21.79
N TYR A 256 -1.50 -6.92 22.65
CA TYR A 256 -1.64 -5.49 22.83
C TYR A 256 -1.50 -5.17 24.32
N GLY A 257 -1.07 -3.94 24.65
CA GLY A 257 -1.00 -3.49 26.05
C GLY A 257 -2.39 -3.41 26.71
N ASP A 258 -2.47 -2.75 27.85
CA ASP A 258 -3.73 -2.61 28.60
C ASP A 258 -4.65 -1.56 27.95
N ILE A 259 -5.20 -1.89 26.77
CA ILE A 259 -6.09 -1.01 25.97
C ILE A 259 -7.57 -1.25 26.34
N GLY A 260 -7.84 -1.99 27.42
CA GLY A 260 -9.20 -2.25 27.91
C GLY A 260 -10.07 -3.16 27.03
N LEU A 261 -9.47 -3.85 26.05
CA LEU A 261 -10.17 -4.81 25.17
C LEU A 261 -9.54 -6.21 25.30
N PRO A 262 -10.36 -7.29 25.22
CA PRO A 262 -9.86 -8.65 25.35
C PRO A 262 -9.01 -9.06 24.14
N ASP A 263 -7.96 -9.87 24.35
CA ASP A 263 -7.09 -10.37 23.27
C ASP A 263 -7.87 -11.06 22.14
N ALA A 264 -8.94 -11.80 22.49
CA ALA A 264 -9.80 -12.47 21.52
C ALA A 264 -10.42 -11.49 20.49
N PHE A 265 -10.73 -10.26 20.90
CA PHE A 265 -11.21 -9.23 19.99
C PHE A 265 -10.18 -8.93 18.92
N PHE A 266 -8.91 -8.72 19.29
CA PHE A 266 -7.85 -8.41 18.33
C PHE A 266 -7.57 -9.58 17.38
N TRP A 267 -7.61 -10.81 17.88
CA TRP A 267 -7.44 -12.02 17.06
C TRP A 267 -8.57 -12.25 16.04
N VAL A 268 -9.72 -11.59 16.20
CA VAL A 268 -10.79 -11.58 15.20
C VAL A 268 -10.70 -10.33 14.33
N ALA A 269 -10.61 -9.15 14.95
CA ALA A 269 -10.66 -7.86 14.29
C ALA A 269 -9.48 -7.63 13.33
N VAL A 270 -8.25 -7.93 13.75
CA VAL A 270 -7.05 -7.65 12.94
C VAL A 270 -7.00 -8.54 11.68
N PRO A 271 -7.19 -9.87 11.75
CA PRO A 271 -7.30 -10.69 10.54
C PRO A 271 -8.47 -10.29 9.64
N ALA A 272 -9.60 -9.86 10.22
CA ALA A 272 -10.74 -9.37 9.45
C ALA A 272 -10.40 -8.09 8.66
N TYR A 273 -9.64 -7.16 9.24
CA TYR A 273 -9.11 -6.02 8.50
C TYR A 273 -8.13 -6.43 7.40
N VAL A 274 -7.24 -7.40 7.65
CA VAL A 274 -6.31 -7.90 6.62
C VAL A 274 -7.09 -8.51 5.46
N MET A 275 -8.09 -9.34 5.75
CA MET A 275 -9.01 -9.91 4.76
C MET A 275 -9.73 -8.80 3.98
N TRP A 276 -10.19 -7.75 4.68
CA TRP A 276 -10.79 -6.58 4.07
C TRP A 276 -9.85 -5.88 3.09
N GLY A 277 -8.67 -5.48 3.56
CA GLY A 277 -7.68 -4.77 2.75
C GLY A 277 -7.24 -5.56 1.53
N VAL A 278 -6.89 -6.85 1.71
CA VAL A 278 -6.42 -7.72 0.62
C VAL A 278 -7.54 -7.95 -0.39
N GLY A 279 -8.75 -8.25 0.07
CA GLY A 279 -9.91 -8.42 -0.79
C GLY A 279 -10.19 -7.18 -1.64
N LEU A 280 -10.12 -5.99 -1.03
CA LEU A 280 -10.33 -4.72 -1.72
C LEU A 280 -9.21 -4.42 -2.73
N ALA A 281 -7.95 -4.70 -2.40
CA ALA A 281 -6.83 -4.54 -3.32
C ALA A 281 -6.93 -5.48 -4.53
N VAL A 282 -7.36 -6.73 -4.30
CA VAL A 282 -7.62 -7.72 -5.35
C VAL A 282 -8.78 -7.25 -6.25
N ALA A 283 -9.93 -6.86 -5.69
CA ALA A 283 -11.04 -6.33 -6.47
C ALA A 283 -10.64 -5.10 -7.30
N THR A 284 -9.86 -4.19 -6.71
CA THR A 284 -9.32 -3.01 -7.38
C THR A 284 -8.43 -3.37 -8.57
N TYR A 285 -7.54 -4.37 -8.39
CA TYR A 285 -6.69 -4.85 -9.48
C TYR A 285 -7.52 -5.45 -10.63
N GLY A 286 -8.57 -6.21 -10.31
CA GLY A 286 -9.53 -6.72 -11.30
C GLY A 286 -10.21 -5.60 -12.08
N TYR A 287 -10.72 -4.58 -11.38
CA TYR A 287 -11.33 -3.40 -12.02
C TYR A 287 -10.33 -2.63 -12.90
N TYR A 288 -9.08 -2.49 -12.45
CA TYR A 288 -8.00 -1.86 -13.22
C TYR A 288 -7.77 -2.58 -14.55
N LEU A 289 -7.65 -3.91 -14.53
CA LEU A 289 -7.40 -4.72 -15.74
C LEU A 289 -8.57 -4.64 -16.73
N ARG A 290 -9.81 -4.58 -16.25
CA ARG A 290 -11.01 -4.50 -17.10
C ARG A 290 -11.24 -3.14 -17.72
N THR A 291 -10.83 -2.08 -17.04
CA THR A 291 -11.12 -0.71 -17.48
C THR A 291 -9.95 -0.07 -18.23
N ARG A 292 -8.79 -0.75 -18.29
CA ARG A 292 -7.62 -0.27 -19.01
C ARG A 292 -7.94 -0.16 -20.50
N LYS A 293 -7.66 1.01 -21.09
CA LYS A 293 -7.76 1.19 -22.54
C LYS A 293 -6.76 0.25 -23.23
N PRO A 294 -7.12 -0.42 -24.33
CA PRO A 294 -6.15 -1.10 -25.19
C PRO A 294 -5.06 -0.10 -25.57
N ALA A 295 -3.81 -0.56 -25.57
CA ALA A 295 -2.67 0.26 -25.96
C ALA A 295 -2.59 0.38 -27.48
#